data_AF-A0A6M5YMC6-F1
#
_entry.id   AF-A0A6M5YMC6-F1
#
_cell.length_a   1.000
_cell.length_b   1.000
_cell.length_c   1.000
_cell.angle_alpha   90.00
_cell.angle_beta   90.00
_cell.angle_gamma   90.00
#
_symmetry.space_group_name_H-M   'P 1'
#
loop_
_entity.id
_entity.type
_entity.pdbx_description
1 polymer ?
#
loop_
_entity_poly.entity_id
_entity_poly.type
_entity_poly.pdbx_seq_one_letter_code
_entity_poly.pdbx_strand_id
1 'polypeptide(L)'
;MRQVFALVFLLAAVFLARPAGAEPDRTEALARAKAKFELDIEKAEKALAESLDRAEKKARDAGKKADVDKLLYERDLFNAQRIPPTVIASAAYLKQRAQAVAALEAVYLPAIKELSKAKKGDEAEALETALSDLLKTARGYGLAVPELALHPQLLIENKASGQVLEAAKDGQGELYLAAKVGKKKPGQCWYLERDETGYTVKNVQSGRCLQVGNGFSAGTAKFDPKRDAADRVLFEVTEVRREVLIVSQVKSGLNGYVLTVVEKKQKGVTTYELQMDRKDAPPAPNQLWTLTEAKP
;
A
#
# COMPACT_ATOMS: atom_id res chain seq x y z
N MET A 1 -45.37 -23.77 5.30
CA MET A 1 -46.13 -23.70 4.04
C MET A 1 -45.79 -22.38 3.33
N ARG A 2 -45.20 -22.46 2.12
CA ARG A 2 -45.34 -21.57 0.93
C ARG A 2 -45.00 -20.06 1.12
N GLN A 3 -44.22 -19.35 0.30
CA GLN A 3 -43.90 -19.38 -1.15
C GLN A 3 -42.50 -18.72 -1.35
N VAL A 4 -41.50 -19.38 -1.95
CA VAL A 4 -41.07 -19.34 -3.37
C VAL A 4 -40.95 -17.93 -3.98
N PHE A 5 -39.71 -17.46 -4.16
CA PHE A 5 -39.31 -16.59 -5.27
C PHE A 5 -38.05 -17.18 -5.92
N ALA A 6 -38.26 -17.84 -7.05
CA ALA A 6 -37.22 -18.23 -7.99
C ALA A 6 -37.03 -17.07 -8.98
N LEU A 7 -35.80 -16.56 -9.11
CA LEU A 7 -35.43 -15.71 -10.24
C LEU A 7 -34.43 -16.49 -11.10
N VAL A 8 -34.95 -17.04 -12.20
CA VAL A 8 -34.21 -17.71 -13.25
C VAL A 8 -33.61 -16.64 -14.16
N PHE A 9 -32.28 -16.46 -14.14
CA PHE A 9 -31.56 -15.75 -15.20
C PHE A 9 -31.02 -16.79 -16.18
N LEU A 10 -31.76 -16.97 -17.27
CA LEU A 10 -31.38 -17.81 -18.41
C LEU A 10 -30.35 -17.02 -19.24
N LEU A 11 -29.06 -17.23 -19.00
CA LEU A 11 -28.02 -16.79 -19.94
C LEU A 11 -27.91 -17.85 -21.05
N ALA A 12 -28.35 -17.50 -22.26
CA ALA A 12 -28.21 -18.32 -23.44
C ALA A 12 -26.71 -18.52 -23.76
N ALA A 13 -26.20 -19.71 -23.48
CA ALA A 13 -24.88 -20.16 -23.93
C ALA A 13 -24.98 -20.62 -25.39
N VAL A 14 -24.74 -19.70 -26.33
CA VAL A 14 -24.46 -20.07 -27.72
C VAL A 14 -23.06 -20.66 -27.76
N PHE A 15 -22.97 -21.99 -27.64
CA PHE A 15 -21.74 -22.74 -27.92
C PHE A 15 -21.54 -22.81 -29.44
N LEU A 16 -20.88 -21.81 -30.01
CA LEU A 16 -20.24 -21.96 -31.32
C LEU A 16 -19.05 -22.89 -31.15
N ALA A 17 -19.08 -24.03 -31.83
CA ALA A 17 -17.99 -24.99 -31.90
C ALA A 17 -16.72 -24.29 -32.44
N ARG A 18 -15.71 -24.10 -31.59
CA ARG A 18 -14.38 -23.62 -31.96
C ARG A 18 -13.59 -24.81 -32.54
N PRO A 19 -12.94 -24.69 -33.71
CA PRO A 19 -12.08 -25.75 -34.23
C PRO A 19 -10.92 -25.99 -33.26
N ALA A 20 -10.64 -27.27 -32.99
CA ALA A 20 -9.53 -27.71 -32.15
C ALA A 20 -8.20 -27.28 -32.78
N GLY A 21 -7.62 -26.19 -32.30
CA GLY A 21 -6.33 -25.67 -32.77
C GLY A 21 -6.21 -24.15 -32.80
N ALA A 22 -7.30 -23.39 -32.70
CA ALA A 22 -7.21 -21.94 -32.51
C ALA A 22 -6.98 -21.66 -31.01
N GLU A 23 -5.75 -21.32 -30.63
CA GLU A 23 -5.52 -20.65 -29.35
C GLU A 23 -6.51 -19.48 -29.23
N PRO A 24 -7.20 -19.30 -28.09
CA PRO A 24 -8.05 -18.13 -27.90
C PRO A 24 -7.21 -16.90 -28.17
N ASP A 25 -7.70 -16.01 -29.05
CA ASP A 25 -7.02 -14.76 -29.39
C ASP A 25 -6.62 -14.06 -28.09
N ARG A 26 -5.30 -13.91 -27.88
CA ARG A 26 -4.71 -13.31 -26.68
C ARG A 26 -5.33 -11.96 -26.40
N THR A 27 -5.65 -11.20 -27.46
CA THR A 27 -6.31 -9.89 -27.38
C THR A 27 -7.69 -10.01 -26.73
N GLU A 28 -8.47 -11.01 -27.14
CA GLU A 28 -9.79 -11.29 -26.58
C GLU A 28 -9.70 -11.73 -25.12
N ALA A 29 -8.73 -12.58 -24.77
CA ALA A 29 -8.52 -13.05 -23.40
C ALA A 29 -8.12 -11.89 -22.45
N LEU A 30 -7.19 -11.03 -22.87
CA LEU A 30 -6.77 -9.85 -22.11
C LEU A 30 -7.92 -8.85 -21.93
N ALA A 31 -8.69 -8.58 -23.00
CA ALA A 31 -9.85 -7.71 -22.94
C ALA A 31 -10.92 -8.24 -21.96
N ARG A 32 -11.22 -9.55 -22.00
CA ARG A 32 -12.15 -10.20 -21.06
C ARG A 32 -11.63 -10.13 -19.62
N ALA A 33 -10.34 -10.33 -19.40
CA ALA A 33 -9.73 -10.25 -18.06
C ALA A 33 -9.83 -8.83 -17.49
N LYS A 34 -9.53 -7.81 -18.29
CA LYS A 34 -9.70 -6.40 -17.92
C LYS A 34 -11.15 -6.07 -17.56
N ALA A 35 -12.10 -6.39 -18.43
CA ALA A 35 -13.51 -6.11 -18.19
C ALA A 35 -14.04 -6.82 -16.93
N LYS A 36 -13.61 -8.07 -16.71
CA LYS A 36 -13.96 -8.81 -15.49
C LYS A 36 -13.37 -8.17 -14.25
N PHE A 37 -12.12 -7.73 -14.30
CA PHE A 37 -11.46 -7.06 -13.20
C PHE A 37 -12.20 -5.77 -12.81
N GLU A 38 -12.50 -4.90 -13.79
CA GLU A 38 -13.23 -3.65 -13.56
C GLU A 38 -14.60 -3.92 -12.91
N LEU A 39 -15.35 -4.90 -13.43
CA LEU A 39 -16.64 -5.31 -12.88
C LEU A 39 -16.53 -5.84 -11.44
N ASP A 40 -15.54 -6.69 -11.16
CA ASP A 40 -15.35 -7.28 -9.83
C ASP A 40 -14.94 -6.20 -8.81
N ILE A 41 -14.12 -5.21 -9.22
CA ILE A 41 -13.77 -4.04 -8.39
C ILE A 41 -15.01 -3.19 -8.11
N GLU A 42 -15.76 -2.80 -9.14
CA GLU A 42 -16.98 -2.00 -8.99
C GLU A 42 -17.99 -2.69 -8.07
N LYS A 43 -18.18 -4.00 -8.23
CA LYS A 43 -19.07 -4.79 -7.37
C LYS A 43 -18.62 -4.78 -5.91
N ALA A 44 -17.32 -4.90 -5.65
CA ALA A 44 -16.77 -4.84 -4.30
C ALA A 44 -16.94 -3.44 -3.69
N GLU A 45 -16.68 -2.38 -4.46
CA GLU A 45 -16.87 -0.98 -4.02
C GLU A 45 -18.34 -0.70 -3.68
N LYS A 46 -19.27 -1.11 -4.55
CA LYS A 46 -20.70 -0.96 -4.31
C LYS A 46 -21.15 -1.68 -3.04
N ALA A 47 -20.71 -2.92 -2.83
CA ALA A 47 -21.07 -3.68 -1.63
C ALA A 47 -20.55 -3.02 -0.33
N LEU A 48 -19.37 -2.40 -0.37
CA LEU A 48 -18.82 -1.65 0.75
C LEU A 48 -19.59 -0.35 0.99
N ALA A 49 -19.90 0.39 -0.08
CA ALA A 49 -20.71 1.62 -0.02
C ALA A 49 -22.09 1.36 0.60
N GLU A 50 -22.79 0.31 0.15
CA GLU A 50 -24.06 -0.09 0.75
C GLU A 50 -23.94 -0.48 2.23
N SER A 51 -22.78 -1.01 2.64
CA SER A 51 -22.52 -1.32 4.04
C SER A 51 -22.29 -0.07 4.88
N LEU A 52 -21.63 0.96 4.33
CA LEU A 52 -21.52 2.28 4.93
C LEU A 52 -22.90 2.95 5.07
N ASP A 53 -23.73 2.90 4.02
CA ASP A 53 -25.08 3.48 4.04
C ASP A 53 -25.94 2.87 5.15
N ARG A 54 -25.91 1.55 5.28
CA ARG A 54 -26.63 0.83 6.35
C ARG A 54 -26.11 1.21 7.74
N ALA A 55 -24.80 1.33 7.91
CA ALA A 55 -24.19 1.71 9.18
C ALA A 55 -24.53 3.16 9.56
N GLU A 56 -24.48 4.08 8.60
CA GLU A 56 -24.82 5.49 8.80
C GLU A 56 -26.28 5.65 9.18
N LYS A 57 -27.19 5.01 8.44
CA LYS A 57 -28.62 5.04 8.76
C LYS A 57 -28.88 4.53 10.18
N LYS A 58 -28.29 3.39 10.55
CA LYS A 58 -28.40 2.84 11.92
C LYS A 58 -27.88 3.80 12.98
N ALA A 59 -26.77 4.49 12.74
CA ALA A 59 -26.22 5.48 13.65
C ALA A 59 -27.13 6.71 13.80
N ARG A 60 -27.72 7.19 12.69
CA ARG A 60 -28.71 8.28 12.70
C ARG A 60 -29.96 7.91 13.49
N ASP A 61 -30.54 6.74 13.21
CA ASP A 61 -31.74 6.25 13.88
C ASP A 61 -31.51 6.07 15.39
N ALA A 62 -30.28 5.75 15.80
CA ALA A 62 -29.88 5.62 17.20
C ALA A 62 -29.45 6.94 17.87
N GLY A 63 -29.51 8.09 17.17
CA GLY A 63 -29.10 9.40 17.70
C GLY A 63 -27.60 9.52 17.99
N LYS A 64 -26.75 8.64 17.43
CA LYS A 64 -25.31 8.59 17.70
C LYS A 64 -24.54 9.52 16.76
N LYS A 65 -24.57 10.83 17.05
CA LYS A 65 -23.96 11.86 16.20
C LYS A 65 -22.47 11.59 15.89
N ALA A 66 -21.67 11.21 16.88
CA ALA A 66 -20.25 10.93 16.69
C ALA A 66 -19.99 9.76 15.70
N ASP A 67 -20.83 8.73 15.73
CA ASP A 67 -20.71 7.60 14.80
C ASP A 67 -21.06 8.02 13.37
N VAL A 68 -22.08 8.88 13.20
CA VAL A 68 -22.47 9.44 11.90
C VAL A 68 -21.34 10.28 11.30
N ASP A 69 -20.75 11.18 12.08
CA ASP A 69 -19.66 12.06 11.62
C ASP A 69 -18.44 11.23 11.20
N LYS A 70 -18.09 10.20 11.98
CA LYS A 70 -17.01 9.26 11.64
C LYS A 70 -17.29 8.48 10.35
N LEU A 71 -18.52 7.99 10.17
CA LEU A 71 -18.95 7.27 8.97
C LEU A 71 -18.88 8.12 7.71
N LEU A 72 -19.30 9.39 7.79
CA LEU A 72 -19.22 10.34 6.67
C LEU A 72 -17.76 10.65 6.31
N TYR A 73 -16.93 10.93 7.31
CA TYR A 73 -15.50 11.14 7.10
C TYR A 73 -14.83 9.94 6.42
N GLU A 74 -15.03 8.73 6.93
CA GLU A 74 -14.43 7.52 6.34
C GLU A 74 -14.99 7.21 4.94
N ARG A 75 -16.27 7.55 4.65
CA ARG A 75 -16.82 7.45 3.30
C ARG A 75 -16.10 8.38 2.34
N ASP A 76 -15.86 9.63 2.71
CA ASP A 76 -15.15 10.58 1.84
C ASP A 76 -13.72 10.10 1.55
N LEU A 77 -13.04 9.54 2.54
CA LEU A 77 -11.73 8.95 2.37
C LEU A 77 -11.74 7.72 1.45
N PHE A 78 -12.78 6.90 1.53
CA PHE A 78 -12.96 5.79 0.61
C PHE A 78 -13.24 6.29 -0.82
N ASN A 79 -14.09 7.30 -0.97
CA ASN A 79 -14.47 7.84 -2.26
C ASN A 79 -13.32 8.57 -2.96
N ALA A 80 -12.51 9.33 -2.21
CA ALA A 80 -11.40 10.10 -2.75
C ALA A 80 -10.10 9.29 -2.86
N GLN A 81 -9.82 8.42 -1.88
CA GLN A 81 -8.52 7.78 -1.72
C GLN A 81 -8.60 6.26 -1.66
N ARG A 82 -9.79 5.65 -1.80
CA ARG A 82 -10.02 4.19 -1.73
C ARG A 82 -9.54 3.52 -0.45
N ILE A 83 -9.41 4.29 0.63
CA ILE A 83 -9.00 3.79 1.93
C ILE A 83 -10.18 3.06 2.58
N PRO A 84 -10.03 1.78 2.95
CA PRO A 84 -11.12 1.02 3.56
C PRO A 84 -11.58 1.64 4.88
N PRO A 85 -12.90 1.73 5.14
CA PRO A 85 -13.43 2.16 6.42
C PRO A 85 -13.04 1.22 7.56
N THR A 86 -12.89 1.78 8.77
CA THR A 86 -12.61 1.07 10.03
C THR A 86 -13.87 0.81 10.85
N VAL A 87 -14.91 1.63 10.64
CA VAL A 87 -16.19 1.54 11.38
C VAL A 87 -17.06 0.36 10.96
N ILE A 88 -16.80 -0.22 9.79
CA ILE A 88 -17.47 -1.41 9.27
C ILE A 88 -16.45 -2.50 8.91
N ALA A 89 -16.89 -3.75 8.92
CA ALA A 89 -16.05 -4.87 8.53
C ALA A 89 -15.69 -4.80 7.03
N SER A 90 -14.41 -4.52 6.75
CA SER A 90 -13.89 -4.37 5.38
C SER A 90 -13.22 -5.65 4.83
N ALA A 91 -13.16 -6.74 5.61
CA ALA A 91 -12.44 -7.96 5.23
C ALA A 91 -12.95 -8.61 3.92
N ALA A 92 -14.27 -8.62 3.70
CA ALA A 92 -14.86 -9.18 2.49
C ALA A 92 -14.49 -8.36 1.24
N TYR A 93 -14.55 -7.02 1.35
CA TYR A 93 -14.12 -6.10 0.29
C TYR A 93 -12.65 -6.31 -0.07
N LEU A 94 -11.77 -6.37 0.94
CA LEU A 94 -10.34 -6.60 0.75
C LEU A 94 -10.05 -7.95 0.07
N LYS A 95 -10.78 -9.00 0.48
CA LYS A 95 -10.67 -10.33 -0.13
C LYS A 95 -11.10 -10.33 -1.59
N GLN A 96 -12.25 -9.75 -1.92
CA GLN A 96 -12.76 -9.69 -3.29
C GLN A 96 -11.80 -8.93 -4.21
N ARG A 97 -11.27 -7.80 -3.75
CA ARG A 97 -10.26 -7.05 -4.51
C ARG A 97 -8.98 -7.84 -4.74
N ALA A 98 -8.49 -8.54 -3.72
CA ALA A 98 -7.31 -9.40 -3.88
C ALA A 98 -7.55 -10.52 -4.89
N GLN A 99 -8.76 -11.09 -4.91
CA GLN A 99 -9.16 -12.11 -5.90
C GLN A 99 -9.23 -11.54 -7.32
N ALA A 100 -9.79 -10.35 -7.50
CA ALA A 100 -9.85 -9.68 -8.80
C ALA A 100 -8.44 -9.39 -9.34
N VAL A 101 -7.55 -8.87 -8.50
CA VAL A 101 -6.13 -8.64 -8.85
C VAL A 101 -5.45 -9.93 -9.27
N ALA A 102 -5.56 -11.00 -8.46
CA ALA A 102 -4.94 -12.28 -8.80
C ALA A 102 -5.48 -12.87 -10.10
N ALA A 103 -6.78 -12.71 -10.39
CA ALA A 103 -7.39 -13.18 -11.62
C ALA A 103 -6.90 -12.39 -12.85
N LEU A 104 -6.68 -11.07 -12.73
CA LEU A 104 -6.11 -10.24 -13.78
C LEU A 104 -4.65 -10.63 -14.06
N GLU A 105 -3.84 -10.73 -13.01
CA GLU A 105 -2.42 -11.11 -13.09
C GLU A 105 -2.23 -12.50 -13.70
N ALA A 106 -3.13 -13.45 -13.39
CA ALA A 106 -3.09 -14.80 -13.95
C ALA A 106 -3.24 -14.86 -15.48
N VAL A 107 -3.80 -13.81 -16.11
CA VAL A 107 -3.92 -13.71 -17.57
C VAL A 107 -2.79 -12.88 -18.18
N TYR A 108 -2.45 -11.75 -17.56
CA TYR A 108 -1.43 -10.83 -18.10
C TYR A 108 0.00 -11.36 -17.96
N LEU A 109 0.37 -11.94 -16.80
CA LEU A 109 1.75 -12.34 -16.55
C LEU A 109 2.25 -13.45 -17.50
N PRO A 110 1.47 -14.50 -17.82
CA PRO A 110 1.87 -15.47 -18.83
C PRO A 110 2.05 -14.84 -20.22
N ALA A 111 1.15 -13.94 -20.63
CA ALA A 111 1.21 -13.27 -21.92
C ALA A 111 2.47 -12.38 -22.06
N ILE A 112 2.80 -11.61 -21.01
CA ILE A 112 4.03 -10.82 -20.93
C ILE A 112 5.24 -11.76 -21.07
N LYS A 113 5.30 -12.83 -20.29
CA LYS A 113 6.40 -13.80 -20.32
C LYS A 113 6.60 -14.44 -21.69
N GLU A 114 5.51 -14.76 -22.39
CA GLU A 114 5.55 -15.29 -23.77
C GLU A 114 6.10 -14.27 -24.76
N LEU A 115 5.67 -13.01 -24.68
CA LEU A 115 6.18 -11.93 -25.53
C LEU A 115 7.67 -11.67 -25.27
N SER A 116 8.10 -11.64 -24.01
CA SER A 116 9.52 -11.51 -23.65
C SER A 116 10.35 -12.66 -24.23
N LYS A 117 9.87 -13.91 -24.14
CA LYS A 117 10.54 -15.08 -24.74
C LYS A 117 10.60 -15.02 -26.26
N ALA A 118 9.55 -14.51 -26.89
CA ALA A 118 9.49 -14.28 -28.32
C ALA A 118 10.32 -13.06 -28.78
N LYS A 119 11.05 -12.40 -27.86
CA LYS A 119 11.86 -11.19 -28.10
C LYS A 119 11.04 -10.00 -28.61
N LYS A 120 9.75 -9.97 -28.30
CA LYS A 120 8.83 -8.85 -28.58
C LYS A 120 8.81 -7.89 -27.39
N GLY A 121 9.93 -7.21 -27.16
CA GLY A 121 10.15 -6.35 -25.98
C GLY A 121 9.09 -5.26 -25.84
N ASP A 122 8.86 -4.49 -26.90
CA ASP A 122 7.91 -3.37 -26.90
C ASP A 122 6.46 -3.82 -26.60
N GLU A 123 6.04 -4.98 -27.13
CA GLU A 123 4.71 -5.53 -26.84
C GLU A 123 4.59 -6.02 -25.39
N ALA A 124 5.66 -6.59 -24.83
CA ALA A 124 5.71 -7.03 -23.43
C ALA A 124 5.64 -5.83 -22.46
N GLU A 125 6.45 -4.80 -22.73
CA GLU A 125 6.47 -3.55 -21.95
C GLU A 125 5.11 -2.82 -22.00
N ALA A 126 4.46 -2.79 -23.16
CA ALA A 126 3.12 -2.24 -23.29
C ALA A 126 2.09 -2.98 -22.43
N LEU A 127 2.17 -4.32 -22.36
CA LEU A 127 1.29 -5.12 -21.49
C LEU A 127 1.62 -4.96 -20.00
N GLU A 128 2.91 -4.84 -19.63
CA GLU A 128 3.33 -4.54 -18.26
C GLU A 128 2.80 -3.19 -17.81
N THR A 129 2.90 -2.17 -18.66
CA THR A 129 2.35 -0.83 -18.43
C THR A 129 0.84 -0.89 -18.26
N ALA A 130 0.13 -1.56 -19.17
CA ALA A 130 -1.31 -1.72 -19.10
C ALA A 130 -1.77 -2.46 -17.82
N LEU A 131 -1.03 -3.51 -17.42
CA LEU A 131 -1.30 -4.21 -16.16
C LEU A 131 -1.05 -3.28 -14.96
N SER A 132 0.08 -2.57 -14.93
CA SER A 132 0.40 -1.61 -13.86
C SER A 132 -0.69 -0.55 -13.71
N ASP A 133 -1.16 0.02 -14.81
CA ASP A 133 -2.22 1.04 -14.79
C ASP A 133 -3.56 0.50 -14.29
N LEU A 134 -3.97 -0.71 -14.72
CA LEU A 134 -5.16 -1.37 -14.17
C LEU A 134 -5.02 -1.66 -12.67
N LEU A 135 -3.83 -2.07 -12.25
CA LEU A 135 -3.58 -2.31 -10.84
C LEU A 135 -3.62 -1.01 -10.03
N LYS A 136 -3.15 0.11 -10.58
CA LYS A 136 -3.25 1.45 -9.96
C LYS A 136 -4.72 1.87 -9.75
N THR A 137 -5.60 1.62 -10.73
CA THR A 137 -7.03 2.00 -10.60
C THR A 137 -7.72 1.24 -9.47
N ALA A 138 -7.41 -0.04 -9.28
CA ALA A 138 -7.88 -0.73 -8.09
C ALA A 138 -7.18 -0.23 -6.82
N ARG A 139 -5.85 -0.08 -6.85
CA ARG A 139 -5.02 0.14 -5.65
C ARG A 139 -5.21 1.48 -4.96
N GLY A 140 -5.84 2.48 -5.60
CA GLY A 140 -6.16 3.81 -5.07
C GLY A 140 -5.36 4.20 -3.82
N TYR A 141 -4.19 4.81 -4.01
CA TYR A 141 -3.31 5.49 -3.04
C TYR A 141 -3.46 5.19 -1.54
N GLY A 142 -3.65 3.92 -1.17
CA GLY A 142 -3.80 3.48 0.21
C GLY A 142 -2.81 2.35 0.45
N LEU A 143 -1.77 2.66 1.22
CA LEU A 143 -0.97 1.67 1.92
C LEU A 143 -1.90 0.54 2.39
N ALA A 144 -1.57 -0.71 2.13
CA ALA A 144 -2.18 -1.83 2.85
C ALA A 144 -1.67 -1.78 4.31
N VAL A 145 -2.06 -0.74 5.04
CA VAL A 145 -1.75 -0.58 6.45
C VAL A 145 -2.53 -1.67 7.18
N PRO A 146 -1.91 -2.41 8.11
CA PRO A 146 -2.64 -3.31 8.99
C PRO A 146 -3.76 -2.55 9.72
N GLU A 147 -4.84 -3.28 10.03
CA GLU A 147 -6.09 -2.79 10.59
C GLU A 147 -5.89 -1.71 11.68
N LEU A 148 -6.12 -0.44 11.30
CA LEU A 148 -5.84 0.74 12.14
C LEU A 148 -6.69 0.80 13.42
N ALA A 149 -7.73 -0.04 13.54
CA ALA A 149 -8.60 -0.11 14.72
C ALA A 149 -7.86 -0.45 16.03
N LEU A 150 -6.64 -0.99 15.95
CA LEU A 150 -5.84 -1.37 17.12
C LEU A 150 -4.58 -0.52 17.34
N HIS A 151 -4.32 0.49 16.49
CA HIS A 151 -3.02 1.17 16.43
C HIS A 151 -1.85 0.17 16.54
N PRO A 152 -1.75 -0.82 15.63
CA PRO A 152 -0.72 -1.83 15.73
C PRO A 152 0.66 -1.16 15.70
N GLN A 153 1.55 -1.60 16.60
CA GLN A 153 2.94 -1.21 16.54
C GLN A 153 3.56 -1.83 15.29
N LEU A 154 4.18 -1.00 14.45
CA LEU A 154 4.78 -1.39 13.18
C LEU A 154 6.29 -1.38 13.27
N LEU A 155 6.90 -2.21 12.43
CA LEU A 155 8.32 -2.19 12.10
C LEU A 155 8.47 -1.72 10.66
N ILE A 156 9.41 -0.81 10.44
CA ILE A 156 9.76 -0.28 9.12
C ILE A 156 11.08 -0.95 8.72
N GLU A 157 11.01 -1.94 7.85
CA GLU A 157 12.13 -2.82 7.51
C GLU A 157 12.63 -2.53 6.09
N ASN A 158 13.95 -2.33 5.95
CA ASN A 158 14.57 -2.13 4.66
C ASN A 158 14.77 -3.46 3.93
N LYS A 159 14.43 -3.52 2.65
CA LYS A 159 14.45 -4.76 1.86
C LYS A 159 15.86 -5.30 1.58
N ALA A 160 16.86 -4.44 1.39
CA ALA A 160 18.23 -4.90 1.14
C ALA A 160 18.94 -5.43 2.39
N SER A 161 18.84 -4.71 3.51
CA SER A 161 19.57 -5.05 4.74
C SER A 161 18.82 -5.99 5.69
N GLY A 162 17.48 -6.07 5.58
CA GLY A 162 16.62 -6.74 6.57
C GLY A 162 16.63 -6.06 7.95
N GLN A 163 17.26 -4.88 8.06
CA GLN A 163 17.31 -4.11 9.29
C GLN A 163 16.09 -3.19 9.40
N VAL A 164 15.74 -2.85 10.64
CA VAL A 164 14.59 -1.99 10.95
C VAL A 164 15.03 -0.60 11.34
N LEU A 165 14.18 0.38 11.04
CA LEU A 165 14.37 1.75 11.47
C LEU A 165 14.14 1.87 12.98
N GLU A 166 15.11 2.44 13.67
CA GLU A 166 15.07 2.65 15.12
C GLU A 166 15.35 4.11 15.46
N ALA A 167 14.57 4.65 16.40
CA ALA A 167 14.81 5.98 16.96
C ALA A 167 15.68 5.89 18.22
N ALA A 168 16.63 6.83 18.36
CA ALA A 168 17.45 6.95 19.55
C ALA A 168 16.64 7.27 20.81
N LYS A 169 17.07 6.70 21.93
CA LYS A 169 16.40 6.76 23.23
C LYS A 169 16.32 8.17 23.83
N ASP A 170 17.27 9.04 23.51
CA ASP A 170 17.54 10.26 24.30
C ASP A 170 16.91 11.53 23.72
N GLY A 171 15.92 11.40 22.83
CA GLY A 171 15.19 12.56 22.30
C GLY A 171 16.10 13.55 21.53
N GLN A 172 17.26 13.11 21.05
CA GLN A 172 18.13 13.89 20.17
C GLN A 172 17.77 13.75 18.69
N GLY A 173 16.77 12.94 18.37
CA GLY A 173 16.23 12.88 17.02
C GLY A 173 17.09 12.10 16.02
N GLU A 174 17.90 11.16 16.50
CA GLU A 174 18.71 10.32 15.62
C GLU A 174 17.94 9.06 15.18
N LEU A 175 17.99 8.77 13.87
CA LEU A 175 17.51 7.50 13.29
C LEU A 175 18.71 6.65 12.90
N TYR A 176 18.62 5.35 13.15
CA TYR A 176 19.61 4.36 12.71
C TYR A 176 18.94 3.05 12.30
N LEU A 177 19.72 2.21 11.64
CA LEU A 177 19.33 0.84 11.31
C LEU A 177 19.75 -0.10 12.43
N ALA A 178 18.87 -1.02 12.79
CA ALA A 178 19.13 -2.01 13.81
C ALA A 178 18.62 -3.39 13.40
N ALA A 179 19.21 -4.42 14.00
CA ALA A 179 18.67 -5.76 13.91
C ALA A 179 17.24 -5.80 14.47
N LYS A 180 16.35 -6.56 13.82
CA LYS A 180 14.94 -6.67 14.18
C LYS A 180 14.74 -7.38 15.52
N VAL A 181 14.28 -6.65 16.53
CA VAL A 181 13.96 -7.18 17.87
C VAL A 181 12.46 -7.06 18.20
N GLY A 182 11.71 -6.22 17.48
CA GLY A 182 10.26 -6.11 17.63
C GLY A 182 9.85 -5.40 18.93
N LYS A 183 8.73 -5.83 19.55
CA LYS A 183 8.15 -5.16 20.73
C LYS A 183 9.07 -5.09 21.95
N LYS A 184 10.08 -5.96 22.03
CA LYS A 184 11.10 -5.92 23.09
C LYS A 184 11.95 -4.64 23.04
N LYS A 185 11.95 -3.93 21.91
CA LYS A 185 12.66 -2.67 21.73
C LYS A 185 11.70 -1.58 21.20
N PRO A 186 11.05 -0.83 22.10
CA PRO A 186 10.06 0.19 21.72
C PRO A 186 10.59 1.24 20.73
N GLY A 187 11.89 1.52 20.74
CA GLY A 187 12.53 2.42 19.77
C GLY A 187 12.43 1.95 18.31
N GLN A 188 12.19 0.66 18.07
CA GLN A 188 11.98 0.08 16.73
C GLN A 188 10.51 0.10 16.28
N CYS A 189 9.61 0.42 17.20
CA CYS A 189 8.19 0.33 16.99
C CYS A 189 7.61 1.69 16.61
N TRP A 190 6.68 1.69 15.65
CA TRP A 190 6.10 2.90 15.08
C TRP A 190 4.58 2.77 14.99
N TYR A 191 3.87 3.85 15.30
CA TYR A 191 2.46 4.01 15.03
C TYR A 191 2.28 4.75 13.71
N LEU A 192 1.31 4.31 12.91
CA LEU A 192 0.80 5.13 11.82
C LEU A 192 -0.43 5.87 12.34
N GLU A 193 -0.26 7.15 12.63
CA GLU A 193 -1.36 8.05 12.97
C GLU A 193 -1.84 8.71 11.67
N ARG A 194 -3.15 8.92 11.54
CA ARG A 194 -3.75 9.55 10.35
C ARG A 194 -4.37 10.87 10.77
N ASP A 195 -4.15 11.90 9.98
CA ASP A 195 -4.82 13.19 10.11
C ASP A 195 -5.54 13.59 8.81
N GLU A 196 -6.13 14.79 8.81
CA GLU A 196 -6.87 15.35 7.67
C GLU A 196 -5.98 15.57 6.42
N THR A 197 -4.66 15.57 6.59
CA THR A 197 -3.67 15.94 5.57
C THR A 197 -2.78 14.78 5.12
N GLY A 198 -2.80 13.63 5.81
CA GLY A 198 -2.02 12.46 5.43
C GLY A 198 -1.81 11.46 6.56
N TYR A 199 -0.64 10.82 6.54
CA TYR A 199 -0.19 9.88 7.56
C TYR A 199 1.05 10.42 8.27
N THR A 200 1.03 10.35 9.60
CA THR A 200 2.19 10.62 10.45
C THR A 200 2.71 9.29 11.02
N VAL A 201 4.03 9.18 11.12
CA VAL A 201 4.69 7.96 11.59
C VAL A 201 5.33 8.27 12.92
N LYS A 202 4.80 7.75 14.02
CA LYS A 202 5.21 8.15 15.36
C LYS A 202 5.91 7.03 16.09
N ASN A 203 7.09 7.30 16.61
CA ASN A 203 7.84 6.30 17.36
C ASN A 203 7.15 5.99 18.69
N VAL A 204 7.05 4.71 19.05
CA VAL A 204 6.40 4.25 20.29
C VAL A 204 7.14 4.74 21.53
N GLN A 205 8.48 4.72 21.51
CA GLN A 205 9.29 5.07 22.67
C GLN A 205 9.32 6.57 22.94
N SER A 206 9.56 7.36 21.89
CA SER A 206 9.75 8.81 22.04
C SER A 206 8.47 9.62 21.81
N GLY A 207 7.42 9.02 21.25
CA GLY A 207 6.18 9.71 20.89
C GLY A 207 6.34 10.74 19.77
N ARG A 208 7.45 10.68 19.01
CA ARG A 208 7.81 11.70 18.01
C ARG A 208 7.57 11.22 16.59
N CYS A 209 7.20 12.15 15.71
CA CYS A 209 7.03 11.88 14.30
C CYS A 209 8.37 11.66 13.58
N LEU A 210 8.38 10.71 12.64
CA LEU A 210 9.43 10.52 11.66
C LEU A 210 9.53 11.78 10.80
N GLN A 211 10.74 12.32 10.69
CA GLN A 211 11.06 13.40 9.76
C GLN A 211 12.33 13.03 9.01
N VAL A 212 12.35 13.32 7.72
CA VAL A 212 13.45 12.98 6.82
C VAL A 212 13.89 14.28 6.14
N GLY A 213 14.79 15.03 6.80
CA GLY A 213 15.16 16.39 6.38
C GLY A 213 16.54 16.91 6.85
N ASN A 214 16.84 18.18 6.53
CA ASN A 214 18.18 18.81 6.53
C ASN A 214 18.91 18.77 7.89
N GLY A 215 19.60 17.66 8.14
CA GLY A 215 20.49 17.51 9.29
C GLY A 215 21.35 16.26 9.24
N PHE A 216 21.58 15.68 8.05
CA PHE A 216 22.40 14.48 7.90
C PHE A 216 23.88 14.84 8.00
N SER A 217 24.49 14.58 9.17
CA SER A 217 25.94 14.44 9.30
C SER A 217 26.24 12.95 9.30
N ALA A 218 27.14 12.50 8.41
CA ALA A 218 27.69 11.15 8.30
C ALA A 218 27.16 10.13 9.33
N GLY A 219 26.11 9.39 8.94
CA GLY A 219 25.60 8.25 9.72
C GLY A 219 24.38 8.51 10.63
N THR A 220 23.87 9.76 10.75
CA THR A 220 22.65 10.03 11.53
C THR A 220 21.72 11.02 10.82
N ALA A 221 20.44 10.64 10.64
CA ALA A 221 19.37 11.59 10.35
C ALA A 221 19.10 12.38 11.65
N LYS A 222 19.03 13.72 11.61
CA LYS A 222 18.68 14.53 12.78
C LYS A 222 17.23 15.01 12.72
N PHE A 223 16.59 15.10 13.88
CA PHE A 223 15.20 15.54 14.06
C PHE A 223 15.11 16.87 14.84
N ASP A 224 14.10 17.68 14.53
CA ASP A 224 13.79 18.92 15.23
C ASP A 224 12.44 18.82 15.98
N PRO A 225 12.43 18.83 17.33
CA PRO A 225 11.22 18.70 18.14
C PRO A 225 10.29 19.92 18.12
N LYS A 226 10.68 21.05 17.52
CA LYS A 226 9.94 22.32 17.65
C LYS A 226 9.11 22.71 16.43
N ARG A 227 9.04 21.85 15.42
CA ARG A 227 8.29 22.15 14.19
C ARG A 227 6.92 21.48 14.23
N ASP A 228 5.88 22.28 14.52
CA ASP A 228 4.45 21.91 14.62
C ASP A 228 3.80 21.42 13.31
N ALA A 229 4.57 21.19 12.25
CA ALA A 229 4.06 20.66 10.99
C ALA A 229 4.87 19.42 10.61
N ALA A 230 4.22 18.26 10.65
CA ALA A 230 4.75 17.03 10.08
C ALA A 230 5.00 17.23 8.58
N ASP A 231 6.13 16.75 8.06
CA ASP A 231 6.35 16.67 6.62
C ASP A 231 5.30 15.70 6.04
N ARG A 232 4.52 16.19 5.07
CA ARG A 232 3.12 15.77 4.87
C ARG A 232 2.89 14.42 4.21
N VAL A 233 3.85 13.80 3.53
CA VAL A 233 3.75 12.39 3.11
C VAL A 233 5.15 11.82 3.02
N LEU A 234 5.46 10.87 3.90
CA LEU A 234 6.75 10.18 3.93
C LEU A 234 6.77 8.95 3.03
N PHE A 235 5.64 8.34 2.69
CA PHE A 235 5.64 7.07 1.96
C PHE A 235 5.08 7.20 0.55
N GLU A 236 5.89 6.88 -0.45
CA GLU A 236 5.42 6.65 -1.82
C GLU A 236 5.25 5.14 -2.05
N VAL A 237 4.06 4.71 -2.45
CA VAL A 237 3.76 3.29 -2.71
C VAL A 237 4.36 2.89 -4.05
N THR A 238 5.00 1.72 -4.10
CA THR A 238 5.58 1.18 -5.33
C THR A 238 4.60 0.28 -6.08
N GLU A 239 4.97 -0.16 -7.28
CA GLU A 239 4.18 -1.15 -8.03
C GLU A 239 4.11 -2.53 -7.34
N VAL A 240 4.98 -2.79 -6.35
CA VAL A 240 5.02 -4.03 -5.58
C VAL A 240 4.24 -3.87 -4.26
N ARG A 241 3.33 -4.83 -4.00
CA ARG A 241 2.48 -4.82 -2.80
C ARG A 241 3.34 -4.85 -1.53
N ARG A 242 3.04 -3.95 -0.58
CA ARG A 242 3.72 -3.78 0.74
C ARG A 242 5.11 -3.16 0.70
N GLU A 243 5.55 -2.68 -0.46
CA GLU A 243 6.82 -1.98 -0.60
C GLU A 243 6.57 -0.48 -0.81
N VAL A 244 7.29 0.32 -0.03
CA VAL A 244 7.17 1.77 0.01
C VAL A 244 8.56 2.40 -0.11
N LEU A 245 8.60 3.60 -0.66
CA LEU A 245 9.74 4.51 -0.61
C LEU A 245 9.50 5.50 0.52
N ILE A 246 10.54 5.83 1.28
CA ILE A 246 10.45 6.90 2.27
C ILE A 246 10.98 8.18 1.63
N VAL A 247 10.10 9.09 1.19
CA VAL A 247 10.45 10.32 0.47
C VAL A 247 10.69 11.49 1.43
N SER A 248 11.64 12.36 1.09
CA SER A 248 11.78 13.66 1.75
C SER A 248 10.88 14.69 1.06
N GLN A 249 10.10 15.46 1.84
CA GLN A 249 9.25 16.55 1.33
C GLN A 249 9.76 17.94 1.72
N VAL A 250 11.03 18.07 2.09
CA VAL A 250 11.58 19.36 2.48
C VAL A 250 11.51 20.33 1.29
N LYS A 251 10.92 21.51 1.49
CA LYS A 251 10.83 22.62 0.51
C LYS A 251 12.17 23.08 -0.10
N SER A 252 13.31 22.53 0.34
CA SER A 252 14.65 22.90 -0.12
C SER A 252 15.22 21.84 -1.08
N GLY A 253 14.83 21.87 -2.36
CA GLY A 253 15.58 21.24 -3.46
C GLY A 253 15.77 19.71 -3.46
N LEU A 254 15.28 18.97 -2.46
CA LEU A 254 15.40 17.51 -2.33
C LEU A 254 14.18 16.74 -2.87
N ASN A 255 13.39 17.37 -3.74
CA ASN A 255 12.30 16.68 -4.42
C ASN A 255 12.87 15.49 -5.22
N GLY A 256 12.28 14.30 -5.01
CA GLY A 256 12.73 13.07 -5.65
C GLY A 256 13.85 12.31 -4.91
N TYR A 257 14.18 12.70 -3.68
CA TYR A 257 15.09 11.94 -2.82
C TYR A 257 14.33 10.98 -1.89
N VAL A 258 14.89 9.79 -1.69
CA VAL A 258 14.36 8.71 -0.87
C VAL A 258 15.39 8.24 0.18
N LEU A 259 14.89 7.82 1.34
CA LEU A 259 15.70 7.21 2.38
C LEU A 259 16.23 5.88 1.87
N THR A 260 17.54 5.77 1.86
CA THR A 260 18.29 4.68 1.26
C THR A 260 19.26 4.11 2.27
N VAL A 261 19.47 2.80 2.20
CA VAL A 261 20.46 2.09 3.01
C VAL A 261 21.73 1.87 2.22
N VAL A 262 22.87 2.20 2.82
CA VAL A 262 24.20 1.99 2.22
C VAL A 262 24.98 0.99 3.03
N GLU A 263 25.49 -0.03 2.36
CA GLU A 263 26.48 -0.92 2.94
C GLU A 263 27.86 -0.24 2.88
N LYS A 264 28.51 -0.10 4.04
CA LYS A 264 29.91 0.32 4.15
C LYS A 264 30.75 -0.76 4.82
N LYS A 265 31.86 -1.11 4.17
CA LYS A 265 32.87 -2.01 4.73
C LYS A 265 34.00 -1.18 5.31
N GLN A 266 34.16 -1.18 6.63
CA GLN A 266 35.26 -0.52 7.32
C GLN A 266 36.04 -1.55 8.14
N LYS A 267 37.34 -1.68 7.85
CA LYS A 267 38.26 -2.59 8.59
C LYS A 267 37.73 -4.04 8.73
N GLY A 268 37.09 -4.56 7.68
CA GLY A 268 36.52 -5.92 7.66
C GLY A 268 35.16 -6.06 8.33
N VAL A 269 34.59 -4.97 8.86
CA VAL A 269 33.22 -4.94 9.42
C VAL A 269 32.28 -4.32 8.40
N THR A 270 31.20 -5.04 8.07
CA THR A 270 30.08 -4.48 7.30
C THR A 270 29.16 -3.70 8.23
N THR A 271 28.92 -2.45 7.89
CA THR A 271 28.02 -1.51 8.57
C THR A 271 26.98 -1.01 7.57
N TYR A 272 25.80 -0.66 8.06
CA TYR A 272 24.75 -0.06 7.24
C TYR A 272 24.46 1.34 7.74
N GLU A 273 24.42 2.30 6.81
CA GLU A 273 24.13 3.70 7.11
C GLU A 273 22.88 4.16 6.36
N LEU A 274 22.15 5.09 6.96
CA LEU A 274 21.02 5.77 6.33
C LEU A 274 21.51 6.99 5.55
N GLN A 275 21.08 7.13 4.30
CA GLN A 275 21.30 8.34 3.50
C GLN A 275 20.06 8.72 2.70
N MET A 276 20.09 9.93 2.13
CA MET A 276 19.10 10.39 1.16
C MET A 276 19.72 10.35 -0.23
N ASP A 277 19.16 9.51 -1.10
CA ASP A 277 19.58 9.41 -2.50
C ASP A 277 18.45 9.78 -3.43
N ARG A 278 18.79 10.11 -4.68
CA ARG A 278 17.78 10.22 -5.72
C ARG A 278 17.09 8.87 -5.90
N LYS A 279 15.77 8.91 -6.03
CA LYS A 279 14.95 7.74 -6.35
C LYS A 279 15.41 7.12 -7.67
N ASP A 280 15.67 5.82 -7.64
CA ASP A 280 15.99 5.04 -8.83
C ASP A 280 14.70 4.70 -9.61
N ALA A 281 14.86 4.45 -10.91
CA ALA A 281 13.78 4.00 -11.79
C ALA A 281 14.25 2.74 -12.57
N PRO A 282 13.86 1.52 -12.13
CA PRO A 282 13.03 1.21 -10.97
C PRO A 282 13.79 1.35 -9.63
N PRO A 283 13.08 1.53 -8.49
CA PRO A 283 13.72 1.61 -7.18
C PRO A 283 14.58 0.39 -6.82
N ALA A 284 15.81 0.63 -6.36
CA ALA A 284 16.68 -0.44 -5.90
C ALA A 284 16.23 -1.01 -4.53
N PRO A 285 16.53 -2.28 -4.20
CA PRO A 285 16.15 -2.90 -2.93
C PRO A 285 16.57 -2.13 -1.68
N ASN A 286 17.64 -1.36 -1.74
CA ASN A 286 18.11 -0.54 -0.63
C ASN A 286 17.31 0.77 -0.44
N GLN A 287 16.49 1.16 -1.42
CA GLN A 287 15.52 2.26 -1.35
C GLN A 287 14.13 1.78 -0.90
N LEU A 288 13.89 0.47 -0.92
CA LEU A 288 12.59 -0.14 -0.66
C LEU A 288 12.42 -0.52 0.82
N TRP A 289 11.25 -0.20 1.35
CA TRP A 289 10.87 -0.43 2.74
C TRP A 289 9.57 -1.22 2.83
N THR A 290 9.42 -2.00 3.89
CA THR A 290 8.19 -2.74 4.18
C THR A 290 7.67 -2.37 5.56
N LEU A 291 6.34 -2.26 5.66
CA LEU A 291 5.64 -2.04 6.92
C LEU A 291 5.10 -3.38 7.40
N THR A 292 5.59 -3.85 8.54
CA THR A 292 5.14 -5.11 9.15
C THR A 292 4.66 -4.89 10.57
N GLU A 293 3.64 -5.62 11.01
CA GLU A 293 3.20 -5.58 12.40
C GLU A 293 4.30 -6.16 13.31
N ALA A 294 4.65 -5.42 14.37
CA ALA A 294 5.51 -5.91 15.42
C ALA A 294 4.79 -7.05 16.14
N LYS A 295 5.29 -8.28 16.00
CA LYS A 295 4.77 -9.43 16.74
C LYS A 295 5.19 -9.37 18.23
N PRO A 296 4.40 -9.95 19.15
CA PRO A 296 4.77 -10.11 20.55
C PRO A 296 6.12 -10.82 20.74
#